data_AF-A0A7W1XVZ1-F1
#
_entry.id   AF-A0A7W1XVZ1-F1
#
_cell.length_a   1.000
_cell.length_b   1.000
_cell.length_c   1.000
_cell.angle_alpha   90.00
_cell.angle_beta   90.00
_cell.angle_gamma   90.00
#
_symmetry.space_group_name_H-M   'P 1'
#
loop_
_entity.id
_entity.type
_entity.pdbx_description
1 polymer ?
#
loop_
_entity_poly.entity_id
_entity_poly.type
_entity_poly.pdbx_seq_one_letter_code
_entity_poly.pdbx_strand_id
1 'polypeptide(L)'
;MTRFFMGTLWLVLTLALGIGASSASVFAEEKPYSGLVTIQKVNKAEGAQQIIEVKGKKGTLQVTLSNETVIDLHALISLKDVEPGSTIHVLAKKQAEQHGSGGARYPPMLVQIHAIVTGSLKPPFVPEKLQEQGLTWVSGTLKQVENGRERDVDGYRLGTSLGTEVLKVERVKSSKLKKRMKVFISGYLDESDRKNKTLDAVELISMAQRWKKYPSTHDFSKRTPKPRKKKKDDSKEDDDLPF
;
A
#
# COMPACT_ATOMS: atom_id res chain seq x y z
N MET A 1 21.50 -82.72 -1.99
CA MET A 1 21.05 -82.96 -3.38
C MET A 1 20.27 -81.72 -3.79
N THR A 2 20.59 -80.88 -4.76
CA THR A 2 21.46 -80.85 -5.95
C THR A 2 21.79 -79.36 -6.15
N ARG A 3 22.98 -78.87 -5.79
CA ARG A 3 24.10 -78.51 -6.68
C ARG A 3 23.74 -78.20 -8.14
N PHE A 4 23.97 -76.95 -8.58
CA PHE A 4 25.04 -76.52 -9.54
C PHE A 4 24.44 -76.26 -10.94
N PHE A 5 24.88 -75.36 -11.82
CA PHE A 5 25.89 -74.29 -11.85
C PHE A 5 25.78 -73.63 -13.25
N MET A 6 26.23 -72.38 -13.37
CA MET A 6 26.87 -71.73 -14.54
C MET A 6 26.20 -71.74 -15.94
N GLY A 7 26.23 -70.64 -16.70
CA GLY A 7 26.93 -69.38 -16.48
C GLY A 7 26.73 -68.38 -17.63
N THR A 8 27.38 -67.22 -17.45
CA THR A 8 28.09 -66.38 -18.45
C THR A 8 27.35 -66.04 -19.76
N LEU A 9 27.25 -64.79 -20.24
CA LEU A 9 28.30 -63.77 -20.37
C LEU A 9 27.67 -62.43 -20.87
N TRP A 10 28.14 -61.33 -20.30
CA TRP A 10 28.28 -59.96 -20.81
C TRP A 10 27.42 -59.43 -21.98
N LEU A 11 26.72 -58.31 -21.73
CA LEU A 11 27.04 -57.06 -22.43
C LEU A 11 26.71 -55.83 -21.55
N VAL A 12 27.72 -54.99 -21.37
CA VAL A 12 27.68 -53.68 -20.75
C VAL A 12 26.93 -52.71 -21.66
N LEU A 13 25.92 -52.00 -21.15
CA LEU A 13 25.61 -50.65 -21.61
C LEU A 13 25.14 -49.78 -20.45
N THR A 14 26.10 -49.04 -19.93
CA THR A 14 25.92 -47.91 -19.01
C THR A 14 25.11 -46.82 -19.72
N LEU A 15 23.87 -46.60 -19.29
CA LEU A 15 23.17 -45.33 -19.54
C LEU A 15 23.05 -44.59 -18.20
N ALA A 16 24.13 -43.91 -17.84
CA ALA A 16 24.08 -42.75 -16.99
C ALA A 16 23.81 -41.53 -17.88
N LEU A 17 23.20 -40.48 -17.30
CA LEU A 17 22.89 -39.15 -17.87
C LEU A 17 21.54 -39.10 -18.61
N GLY A 18 20.57 -38.29 -18.21
CA GLY A 18 20.48 -37.42 -17.07
C GLY A 18 19.00 -37.23 -16.80
N ILE A 19 18.54 -37.69 -15.64
CA ILE A 19 17.35 -37.10 -15.04
C ILE A 19 17.80 -35.68 -14.72
N GLY A 20 17.48 -34.75 -15.62
CA GLY A 20 17.45 -33.33 -15.32
C GLY A 20 16.42 -33.15 -14.23
N ALA A 21 16.81 -33.43 -12.99
CA ALA A 21 16.38 -32.68 -11.85
C ALA A 21 16.78 -31.24 -12.17
N SER A 22 15.90 -30.56 -12.90
CA SER A 22 15.79 -29.12 -12.83
C SER A 22 15.67 -28.83 -11.35
N SER A 23 16.81 -28.54 -10.74
CA SER A 23 16.94 -27.81 -9.50
C SER A 23 16.43 -26.40 -9.82
N ALA A 24 15.12 -26.32 -10.05
CA ALA A 24 14.36 -25.17 -9.64
C ALA A 24 14.62 -25.10 -8.14
N SER A 25 15.62 -24.30 -7.76
CA SER A 25 15.69 -23.72 -6.44
C SER A 25 14.30 -23.15 -6.17
N VAL A 26 13.50 -23.91 -5.43
CA VAL A 26 12.26 -23.42 -4.84
C VAL A 26 12.73 -22.43 -3.80
N PHE A 27 13.08 -21.23 -4.26
CA PHE A 27 13.19 -20.05 -3.41
C PHE A 27 11.86 -20.00 -2.68
N ALA A 28 11.94 -19.98 -1.35
CA ALA A 28 10.76 -20.00 -0.51
C ALA A 28 9.72 -19.03 -1.06
N GLU A 29 8.54 -19.58 -1.26
CA GLU A 29 7.41 -18.96 -1.94
C GLU A 29 7.01 -17.70 -1.14
N GLU A 30 7.62 -16.56 -1.48
CA GLU A 30 7.31 -15.25 -0.88
C GLU A 30 5.81 -15.00 -1.08
N LYS A 31 5.06 -15.01 0.02
CA LYS A 31 3.60 -14.91 -0.02
C LYS A 31 3.16 -13.48 0.25
N PRO A 32 2.22 -12.92 -0.54
CA PRO A 32 1.67 -11.62 -0.23
C PRO A 32 1.01 -11.67 1.15
N TYR A 33 1.40 -10.75 2.01
CA TYR A 33 0.87 -10.60 3.35
C TYR A 33 0.28 -9.21 3.49
N SER A 34 -0.89 -9.14 4.13
CA SER A 34 -1.42 -7.87 4.60
C SER A 34 -2.20 -8.05 5.90
N GLY A 35 -2.11 -7.06 6.78
CA GLY A 35 -2.80 -7.14 8.06
C GLY A 35 -2.57 -5.96 8.99
N LEU A 36 -3.52 -5.80 9.90
CA LEU A 36 -3.37 -4.89 11.03
C LEU A 36 -2.44 -5.50 12.07
N VAL A 37 -1.41 -4.75 12.47
CA VAL A 37 -0.45 -5.14 13.50
C VAL A 37 -0.14 -3.97 14.44
N THR A 38 0.55 -4.27 15.53
CA THR A 38 1.07 -3.26 16.46
C THR A 38 2.58 -3.37 16.53
N ILE A 39 3.27 -2.23 16.36
CA ILE A 39 4.72 -2.13 16.46
C ILE A 39 5.15 -2.40 17.91
N GLN A 40 5.96 -3.43 18.13
CA GLN A 40 6.50 -3.78 19.45
C GLN A 40 7.85 -3.11 19.69
N LYS A 41 8.68 -3.04 18.65
CA LYS A 41 10.01 -2.47 18.71
C LYS A 41 10.36 -1.82 17.37
N VAL A 42 11.09 -0.72 17.45
CA VAL A 42 11.70 -0.07 16.29
C VAL A 42 13.20 -0.17 16.54
N ASN A 43 13.90 -0.97 15.73
CA ASN A 43 15.34 -1.11 15.86
C ASN A 43 16.02 0.14 15.28
N LYS A 44 17.26 0.40 15.73
CA LYS A 44 18.09 1.43 15.09
C LYS A 44 18.28 1.04 13.63
N ALA A 45 18.24 2.03 12.74
CA ALA A 45 18.50 1.78 11.33
C ALA A 45 19.96 1.33 11.15
N GLU A 46 20.16 0.23 10.42
CA GLU A 46 21.49 -0.24 10.02
C GLU A 46 21.62 0.04 8.52
N GLY A 47 22.38 1.09 8.18
CA GLY A 47 22.50 1.57 6.79
C GLY A 47 21.16 2.08 6.23
N ALA A 48 20.78 1.61 5.03
CA ALA A 48 19.57 2.02 4.31
C ALA A 48 18.31 1.23 4.70
N GLN A 49 18.41 0.32 5.68
CA GLN A 49 17.29 -0.54 6.08
C GLN A 49 16.93 -0.28 7.55
N GLN A 50 15.63 -0.17 7.81
CA GLN A 50 15.11 -0.10 9.18
C GLN A 50 14.28 -1.34 9.47
N ILE A 51 14.60 -2.02 10.56
CA ILE A 51 13.85 -3.20 11.00
C ILE A 51 12.89 -2.80 12.11
N ILE A 52 11.64 -3.21 11.99
CA ILE A 52 10.64 -3.12 13.05
C ILE A 52 10.15 -4.51 13.42
N GLU A 53 9.88 -4.73 14.71
CA GLU A 53 9.26 -5.96 15.19
C GLU A 53 7.79 -5.69 15.45
N VAL A 54 6.91 -6.50 14.87
CA VAL A 54 5.46 -6.36 15.01
C VAL A 54 4.85 -7.62 15.58
N LYS A 55 3.79 -7.47 16.38
CA LYS A 55 3.01 -8.61 16.87
C LYS A 55 1.89 -8.91 15.87
N GLY A 56 2.02 -10.01 15.15
CA GLY A 56 0.98 -10.55 14.27
C GLY A 56 0.07 -11.55 15.00
N LYS A 57 -0.94 -12.07 14.29
CA LYS A 57 -1.85 -13.12 14.82
C LYS A 57 -1.14 -14.44 15.13
N LYS A 58 -0.07 -14.77 14.40
CA LYS A 58 0.66 -16.05 14.46
C LYS A 58 2.04 -15.96 15.15
N GLY A 59 2.36 -14.84 15.79
CA GLY A 59 3.66 -14.63 16.45
C GLY A 59 4.26 -13.25 16.19
N THR A 60 5.53 -13.07 16.58
CA THR A 60 6.32 -11.88 16.25
C THR A 60 6.81 -11.98 14.82
N LEU A 61 6.69 -10.88 14.07
CA LEU A 61 7.13 -10.77 12.69
C LEU A 61 8.19 -9.66 12.64
N GLN A 62 9.35 -9.96 12.06
CA GLN A 62 10.34 -8.95 11.73
C GLN A 62 9.98 -8.35 10.38
N VAL A 63 9.92 -7.02 10.31
CA VAL A 63 9.55 -6.29 9.10
C VAL A 63 10.73 -5.42 8.70
N THR A 64 11.24 -5.65 7.50
CA THR A 64 12.31 -4.86 6.90
C THR A 64 11.67 -3.74 6.09
N LEU A 65 12.05 -2.51 6.40
CA LEU A 65 11.66 -1.30 5.66
C LEU A 65 12.84 -0.91 4.77
N SER A 66 12.59 -0.87 3.46
CA SER A 66 13.55 -0.38 2.47
C SER A 66 13.27 1.09 2.14
N ASN A 67 14.16 1.71 1.36
CA ASN A 67 13.93 3.07 0.84
C ASN A 67 12.71 3.15 -0.11
N GLU A 68 12.28 2.03 -0.67
CA GLU A 68 11.09 1.95 -1.55
C GLU A 68 9.80 1.74 -0.77
N THR A 69 9.88 1.44 0.53
CA THR A 69 8.69 1.22 1.36
C THR A 69 7.90 2.53 1.50
N VAL A 70 6.64 2.49 1.07
CA VAL A 70 5.72 3.61 1.21
C VAL A 70 5.17 3.64 2.64
N ILE A 71 5.34 4.76 3.34
CA ILE A 71 4.83 4.93 4.70
C ILE A 71 3.89 6.12 4.75
N ASP A 72 2.60 5.85 4.97
CA ASP A 72 1.56 6.88 5.04
C ASP A 72 0.97 6.96 6.46
N LEU A 73 0.88 8.17 7.01
CA LEU A 73 0.19 8.45 8.27
C LEU A 73 -1.16 9.08 7.99
N HIS A 74 -2.20 8.49 8.54
CA HIS A 74 -3.55 9.04 8.47
C HIS A 74 -3.89 9.75 9.78
N ALA A 75 -4.28 11.01 9.68
CA ALA A 75 -4.83 11.79 10.78
C ALA A 75 -6.22 12.32 10.42
N LEU A 76 -7.08 12.49 11.42
CA LEU A 76 -8.32 13.26 11.25
C LEU A 76 -8.03 14.68 11.70
N ILE A 77 -8.25 15.62 10.80
CA ILE A 77 -8.17 17.06 11.07
C ILE A 77 -9.52 17.67 10.74
N SER A 78 -9.77 18.89 11.22
CA SER A 78 -10.95 19.62 10.81
C SER A 78 -10.68 20.32 9.48
N LEU A 79 -11.72 20.50 8.65
CA LEU A 79 -11.59 21.22 7.39
C LEU A 79 -10.91 22.56 7.63
N LYS A 80 -11.32 23.33 8.65
CA LYS A 80 -10.70 24.63 9.00
C LYS A 80 -9.17 24.59 9.08
N ASP A 81 -8.58 23.48 9.52
CA ASP A 81 -7.14 23.30 9.73
C ASP A 81 -6.39 22.84 8.47
N VAL A 82 -7.09 22.58 7.36
CA VAL A 82 -6.48 22.31 6.06
C VAL A 82 -5.93 23.61 5.47
N GLU A 83 -4.63 23.63 5.21
CA GLU A 83 -3.92 24.79 4.66
C GLU A 83 -4.44 25.11 3.24
N PRO A 84 -4.73 26.39 2.93
CA PRO A 84 -4.97 26.83 1.57
C PRO A 84 -3.81 26.46 0.65
N GLY A 85 -4.09 26.05 -0.58
CA GLY A 85 -3.06 25.54 -1.48
C GLY A 85 -2.82 24.03 -1.38
N SER A 86 -3.31 23.36 -0.33
CA SER A 86 -3.25 21.91 -0.23
C SER A 86 -4.07 21.23 -1.31
N THR A 87 -3.58 20.12 -1.85
CA THR A 87 -4.38 19.23 -2.69
C THR A 87 -5.43 18.52 -1.83
N ILE A 88 -6.68 18.56 -2.28
CA ILE A 88 -7.80 17.90 -1.63
C ILE A 88 -8.61 17.11 -2.66
N HIS A 89 -9.11 15.96 -2.21
CA HIS A 89 -9.94 15.04 -2.94
C HIS A 89 -11.28 14.93 -2.21
N VAL A 90 -12.35 15.23 -2.92
CA VAL A 90 -13.70 15.27 -2.36
C VAL A 90 -14.57 14.26 -3.11
N LEU A 91 -15.08 13.27 -2.39
CA LEU A 91 -16.08 12.34 -2.92
C LEU A 91 -17.45 12.93 -2.65
N ALA A 92 -18.13 13.42 -3.68
CA ALA A 92 -19.39 14.14 -3.56
C ALA A 92 -20.21 14.02 -4.83
N LYS A 93 -21.42 14.58 -4.80
CA LYS A 93 -22.22 14.82 -6.00
C LYS A 93 -22.06 16.26 -6.45
N LYS A 94 -22.13 16.49 -7.76
CA LYS A 94 -22.18 17.85 -8.30
C LYS A 94 -23.62 18.35 -8.23
N GLN A 95 -23.86 19.55 -7.73
CA GLN A 95 -25.21 20.09 -7.57
C GLN A 95 -26.02 20.11 -8.88
N ALA A 96 -25.36 20.39 -10.01
CA ALA A 96 -25.97 20.39 -11.34
C ALA A 96 -26.62 19.04 -11.72
N GLU A 97 -26.08 17.92 -11.22
CA GLU A 97 -26.59 16.58 -11.47
C GLU A 97 -27.85 16.27 -10.65
N GLN A 98 -28.16 17.05 -9.60
CA GLN A 98 -29.37 16.89 -8.79
C GLN A 98 -30.56 17.70 -9.30
N HIS A 99 -30.32 18.90 -9.84
CA HIS A 99 -31.39 19.85 -10.17
C HIS A 99 -31.53 20.17 -11.66
N GLY A 100 -30.73 19.54 -12.53
CA GLY A 100 -30.69 19.86 -13.96
C GLY A 100 -30.09 21.25 -14.24
N SER A 101 -30.01 21.63 -15.52
CA SER A 101 -29.38 22.88 -15.98
C SER A 101 -30.01 24.16 -15.40
N GLY A 102 -31.26 24.10 -14.92
CA GLY A 102 -31.98 25.24 -14.33
C GLY A 102 -31.81 25.43 -12.82
N GLY A 103 -31.15 24.50 -12.11
CA GLY A 103 -30.98 24.56 -10.65
C GLY A 103 -29.54 24.63 -10.15
N ALA A 104 -28.56 24.72 -11.06
CA ALA A 104 -27.17 24.93 -10.70
C ALA A 104 -26.98 26.36 -10.18
N ARG A 105 -26.62 26.53 -8.91
CA ARG A 105 -26.16 27.83 -8.40
C ARG A 105 -24.80 28.15 -9.00
N TYR A 106 -24.54 29.42 -9.26
CA TYR A 106 -23.21 29.91 -9.60
C TYR A 106 -22.61 30.61 -8.36
N PRO A 107 -21.40 30.23 -7.91
CA PRO A 107 -20.54 29.17 -8.45
C PRO A 107 -21.09 27.76 -8.20
N PRO A 108 -20.75 26.76 -9.04
CA PRO A 108 -21.24 25.40 -8.88
C PRO A 108 -20.77 24.82 -7.55
N MET A 109 -21.60 23.96 -6.93
CA MET A 109 -21.36 23.46 -5.57
C MET A 109 -21.24 21.93 -5.53
N LEU A 110 -20.37 21.43 -4.65
CA LEU A 110 -20.37 20.02 -4.24
C LEU A 110 -21.36 19.82 -3.09
N VAL A 111 -22.27 18.87 -3.28
CA VAL A 111 -23.33 18.50 -2.36
C VAL A 111 -23.26 17.02 -2.02
N GLN A 112 -23.89 16.60 -0.92
CA GLN A 112 -23.83 15.22 -0.43
C GLN A 112 -22.37 14.70 -0.37
N ILE A 113 -21.52 15.44 0.34
CA ILE A 113 -20.11 15.09 0.50
C ILE A 113 -19.99 13.86 1.39
N HIS A 114 -19.43 12.78 0.85
CA HIS A 114 -19.23 11.50 1.53
C HIS A 114 -17.85 11.38 2.17
N ALA A 115 -16.83 11.97 1.53
CA ALA A 115 -15.47 11.96 2.06
C ALA A 115 -14.70 13.18 1.59
N ILE A 116 -13.83 13.67 2.47
CA ILE A 116 -12.85 14.71 2.17
C ILE A 116 -11.49 14.17 2.61
N VAL A 117 -10.54 14.14 1.69
CA VAL A 117 -9.17 13.67 1.94
C VAL A 117 -8.18 14.69 1.42
N THR A 118 -7.12 14.98 2.16
CA THR A 118 -6.03 15.85 1.73
C THR A 118 -4.70 15.12 1.82
N GLY A 119 -3.76 15.49 0.95
CA GLY A 119 -2.42 14.92 0.89
C GLY A 119 -2.26 13.89 -0.24
N SER A 120 -1.36 12.92 -0.07
CA SER A 120 -0.85 12.05 -1.14
C SER A 120 -1.77 10.91 -1.57
N LEU A 121 -3.09 11.03 -1.35
CA LEU A 121 -4.05 10.02 -1.74
C LEU A 121 -4.17 9.98 -3.28
N LYS A 122 -4.11 8.79 -3.87
CA LYS A 122 -4.64 8.56 -5.21
C LYS A 122 -6.11 8.12 -5.08
N PRO A 123 -7.10 8.91 -5.51
CA PRO A 123 -8.50 8.56 -5.35
C PRO A 123 -8.80 7.19 -5.97
N PRO A 124 -9.43 6.25 -5.23
CA PRO A 124 -9.79 4.96 -5.77
C PRO A 124 -10.97 5.09 -6.75
N PHE A 125 -11.11 4.10 -7.63
CA PHE A 125 -12.25 4.01 -8.54
C PHE A 125 -13.57 3.97 -7.77
N VAL A 126 -14.54 4.78 -8.19
CA VAL A 126 -15.91 4.76 -7.64
C VAL A 126 -16.69 3.66 -8.36
N PRO A 127 -17.30 2.68 -7.67
CA PRO A 127 -18.12 1.66 -8.30
C PRO A 127 -19.23 2.22 -9.20
N GLU A 128 -19.52 1.57 -10.34
CA GLU A 128 -20.50 2.05 -11.34
C GLU A 128 -21.86 2.42 -10.75
N LYS A 129 -22.41 1.59 -9.87
CA LYS A 129 -23.69 1.86 -9.18
C LYS A 129 -23.70 3.19 -8.41
N LEU A 130 -22.55 3.63 -7.90
CA LEU A 130 -22.44 4.91 -7.20
C LEU A 130 -22.18 6.06 -8.19
N GLN A 131 -21.47 5.80 -9.28
CA GLN A 131 -21.31 6.77 -10.37
C GLN A 131 -22.64 7.09 -11.05
N GLU A 132 -23.49 6.09 -11.31
CA GLU A 132 -24.86 6.25 -11.82
C GLU A 132 -25.73 7.13 -10.91
N GLN A 133 -25.43 7.13 -9.61
CA GLN A 133 -26.09 8.01 -8.64
C GLN A 133 -25.48 9.43 -8.61
N GLY A 134 -24.51 9.75 -9.46
CA GLY A 134 -23.82 11.04 -9.54
C GLY A 134 -22.67 11.21 -8.53
N LEU A 135 -22.18 10.12 -7.93
CA LEU A 135 -21.05 10.20 -6.99
C LEU A 135 -19.72 10.19 -7.74
N THR A 136 -18.89 11.21 -7.54
CA THR A 136 -17.61 11.37 -8.22
C THR A 136 -16.54 11.96 -7.32
N TRP A 137 -15.27 11.69 -7.67
CA TRP A 137 -14.13 12.34 -7.05
C TRP A 137 -13.84 13.66 -7.75
N VAL A 138 -13.84 14.75 -6.99
CA VAL A 138 -13.36 16.06 -7.44
C VAL A 138 -12.05 16.34 -6.73
N SER A 139 -11.00 16.58 -7.50
CA SER A 139 -9.64 16.74 -6.99
C SER A 139 -9.09 18.08 -7.44
N GLY A 140 -8.51 18.83 -6.52
CA GLY A 140 -7.93 20.13 -6.86
C GLY A 140 -7.25 20.80 -5.70
N THR A 141 -6.75 22.00 -5.96
CA THR A 141 -6.16 22.87 -4.94
C THR A 141 -7.27 23.53 -4.13
N LEU A 142 -7.20 23.42 -2.81
CA LEU A 142 -8.13 24.09 -1.91
C LEU A 142 -7.89 25.60 -1.92
N LYS A 143 -8.92 26.36 -2.30
CA LYS A 143 -8.92 27.82 -2.24
C LYS A 143 -9.85 28.30 -1.14
N GLN A 144 -9.47 29.36 -0.45
CA GLN A 144 -10.36 30.08 0.46
C GLN A 144 -11.07 31.19 -0.31
N VAL A 145 -12.37 31.33 -0.06
CA VAL A 145 -13.26 32.30 -0.71
C VAL A 145 -13.99 33.08 0.39
N GLU A 146 -14.38 34.32 0.12
CA GLU A 146 -15.10 35.19 1.08
C GLU A 146 -14.41 35.28 2.45
N ASN A 147 -13.14 35.72 2.48
CA ASN A 147 -12.33 35.85 3.70
C ASN A 147 -12.20 34.56 4.53
N GLY A 148 -12.24 33.39 3.86
CA GLY A 148 -12.07 32.08 4.50
C GLY A 148 -13.35 31.45 5.04
N ARG A 149 -14.51 32.08 4.83
CA ARG A 149 -15.83 31.51 5.16
C ARG A 149 -16.20 30.36 4.25
N GLU A 150 -15.84 30.48 2.98
CA GLU A 150 -16.11 29.48 1.97
C GLU A 150 -14.82 28.87 1.44
N ARG A 151 -14.97 27.69 0.83
CA ARG A 151 -13.86 26.98 0.21
C ARG A 151 -14.24 26.45 -1.14
N ASP A 152 -13.30 26.50 -2.05
CA ASP A 152 -13.45 26.09 -3.44
C ASP A 152 -12.41 25.03 -3.78
N VAL A 153 -12.81 24.03 -4.56
CA VAL A 153 -11.96 22.94 -5.05
C VAL A 153 -12.31 22.70 -6.50
N ASP A 154 -11.34 22.88 -7.39
CA ASP A 154 -11.50 22.67 -8.83
C ASP A 154 -12.69 23.45 -9.43
N GLY A 155 -12.92 24.67 -8.92
CA GLY A 155 -14.02 25.54 -9.35
C GLY A 155 -15.39 25.20 -8.77
N TYR A 156 -15.48 24.21 -7.86
CA TYR A 156 -16.68 23.92 -7.08
C TYR A 156 -16.59 24.39 -5.62
N ARG A 157 -17.57 25.18 -5.18
CA ARG A 157 -17.75 25.53 -3.76
C ARG A 157 -18.06 24.27 -2.94
N LEU A 158 -17.40 24.14 -1.79
CA LEU A 158 -17.66 23.07 -0.82
C LEU A 158 -18.86 23.43 0.05
N GLY A 159 -20.00 22.78 -0.17
CA GLY A 159 -21.22 22.94 0.65
C GLY A 159 -21.14 22.24 2.01
N THR A 160 -20.08 22.46 2.80
CA THR A 160 -19.87 21.81 4.09
C THR A 160 -19.36 22.76 5.17
N SER A 161 -19.55 22.38 6.43
CA SER A 161 -19.10 23.17 7.58
C SER A 161 -17.57 23.18 7.72
N LEU A 162 -17.00 24.24 8.28
CA LEU A 162 -15.58 24.31 8.62
C LEU A 162 -15.16 23.25 9.66
N GLY A 163 -16.11 22.74 10.45
CA GLY A 163 -15.88 21.70 11.45
C GLY A 163 -15.79 20.29 10.87
N THR A 164 -16.13 20.09 9.59
CA THR A 164 -16.21 18.78 8.96
C THR A 164 -14.87 18.04 9.02
N GLU A 165 -14.91 16.75 9.36
CA GLU A 165 -13.71 15.91 9.44
C GLU A 165 -13.10 15.68 8.05
N VAL A 166 -11.79 15.91 7.96
CA VAL A 166 -10.98 15.65 6.77
C VAL A 166 -9.92 14.62 7.13
N LEU A 167 -9.75 13.62 6.28
CA LEU A 167 -8.63 12.71 6.42
C LEU A 167 -7.37 13.37 5.83
N LYS A 168 -6.36 13.58 6.67
CA LYS A 168 -5.02 13.97 6.23
C LYS A 168 -4.19 12.71 5.99
N VAL A 169 -3.69 12.53 4.79
CA VAL A 169 -2.78 11.44 4.40
C VAL A 169 -1.41 12.03 4.12
N GLU A 170 -0.44 11.74 4.98
CA GLU A 170 0.92 12.25 4.85
C GLU A 170 1.91 11.11 4.61
N ARG A 171 2.68 11.20 3.53
CA ARG A 171 3.84 10.34 3.32
C ARG A 171 4.97 10.77 4.24
N VAL A 172 5.50 9.84 5.03
CA VAL A 172 6.54 10.12 6.03
C VAL A 172 7.75 9.20 5.89
N LYS A 173 8.86 9.60 6.50
CA LYS A 173 10.02 8.73 6.68
C LYS A 173 9.77 7.72 7.78
N SER A 174 10.47 6.59 7.71
CA SER A 174 10.41 5.50 8.68
C SER A 174 10.79 5.91 10.12
N SER A 175 11.54 7.01 10.27
CA SER A 175 11.85 7.65 11.57
C SER A 175 10.62 8.15 12.34
N LYS A 176 9.46 8.35 11.68
CA LYS A 176 8.21 8.73 12.35
C LYS A 176 7.50 7.55 13.02
N LEU A 177 7.93 6.30 12.77
CA LEU A 177 7.34 5.12 13.38
C LEU A 177 7.70 5.02 14.87
N LYS A 178 6.72 4.67 15.70
CA LYS A 178 6.88 4.56 17.15
C LYS A 178 6.37 3.23 17.68
N LYS A 179 6.97 2.78 18.77
CA LYS A 179 6.47 1.65 19.56
C LYS A 179 5.01 1.87 19.96
N ARG A 180 4.21 0.79 19.96
CA ARG A 180 2.75 0.74 20.20
C ARG A 180 1.88 1.38 19.12
N MET A 181 2.47 1.90 18.04
CA MET A 181 1.66 2.41 16.94
C MET A 181 0.95 1.25 16.22
N LYS A 182 -0.35 1.42 15.97
CA LYS A 182 -1.17 0.49 15.19
C LYS A 182 -1.06 0.85 13.73
N VAL A 183 -0.68 -0.13 12.92
CA VAL A 183 -0.43 0.05 11.50
C VAL A 183 -1.02 -1.11 10.71
N PHE A 184 -1.45 -0.82 9.50
CA PHE A 184 -1.71 -1.82 8.48
C PHE A 184 -0.42 -1.98 7.68
N ILE A 185 0.09 -3.19 7.57
CA ILE A 185 1.30 -3.49 6.79
C ILE A 185 0.92 -4.38 5.64
N SER A 186 1.49 -4.13 4.47
CA SER A 186 1.44 -5.00 3.31
C SER A 186 2.84 -5.22 2.74
N GLY A 187 3.09 -6.43 2.25
CA GLY A 187 4.41 -6.80 1.73
C GLY A 187 4.52 -8.28 1.39
N TYR A 188 5.75 -8.74 1.25
CA TYR A 188 6.06 -10.13 0.88
C TYR A 188 6.67 -10.86 2.07
N LEU A 189 5.97 -11.91 2.51
CA LEU A 189 6.33 -12.70 3.67
C LEU A 189 7.21 -13.86 3.25
N ASP A 190 8.41 -13.89 3.83
CA ASP A 190 9.31 -15.02 3.76
C ASP A 190 9.13 -15.90 5.01
N GLU A 191 8.65 -17.13 4.77
CA GLU A 191 8.45 -18.17 5.79
C GLU A 191 9.53 -19.27 5.75
N SER A 192 10.68 -19.02 5.10
CA SER A 192 11.81 -19.97 5.06
C SER A 192 12.22 -20.45 6.45
N ASP A 193 12.28 -19.53 7.42
CA ASP A 193 12.54 -19.84 8.82
C ASP A 193 11.22 -19.92 9.59
N ARG A 194 10.88 -21.13 10.06
CA ARG A 194 9.68 -21.40 10.86
C ARG A 194 9.66 -20.63 12.19
N LYS A 195 10.83 -20.27 12.73
CA LYS A 195 10.97 -19.56 14.01
C LYS A 195 11.00 -18.04 13.81
N ASN A 196 11.66 -17.55 12.76
CA ASN A 196 11.82 -16.12 12.49
C ASN A 196 11.25 -15.75 11.12
N LYS A 197 9.96 -15.39 11.10
CA LYS A 197 9.33 -14.89 9.88
C LYS A 197 9.81 -13.47 9.59
N THR A 198 10.16 -13.21 8.33
CA THR A 198 10.57 -11.88 7.87
C THR A 198 9.60 -11.38 6.80
N LEU A 199 9.30 -10.09 6.83
CA LEU A 199 8.41 -9.43 5.88
C LEU A 199 9.16 -8.28 5.22
N ASP A 200 9.29 -8.32 3.91
CA ASP A 200 9.73 -7.18 3.11
C ASP A 200 8.53 -6.27 2.86
N ALA A 201 8.48 -5.13 3.56
CA ALA A 201 7.30 -4.25 3.52
C ALA A 201 7.30 -3.39 2.26
N VAL A 202 6.18 -3.42 1.54
CA VAL A 202 5.93 -2.54 0.41
C VAL A 202 5.19 -1.28 0.87
N GLU A 203 4.18 -1.43 1.74
CA GLU A 203 3.41 -0.30 2.25
C GLU A 203 3.13 -0.46 3.76
N LEU A 204 3.17 0.65 4.49
CA LEU A 204 2.87 0.71 5.91
C LEU A 204 2.02 1.94 6.22
N ILE A 205 0.85 1.72 6.81
CA ILE A 205 -0.17 2.75 6.94
C ILE A 205 -0.63 2.85 8.38
N SER A 206 -0.48 4.01 9.01
CA SER A 206 -1.13 4.26 10.30
C SER A 206 -2.54 4.75 10.06
N MET A 207 -3.54 3.94 10.41
CA MET A 207 -4.95 4.28 10.18
C MET A 207 -5.52 5.06 11.36
N ALA A 208 -6.23 6.16 11.08
CA ALA A 208 -7.09 6.81 12.05
C ALA A 208 -8.19 5.83 12.53
N GLN A 209 -8.53 5.87 13.82
CA GLN A 209 -9.41 4.86 14.47
C GLN A 209 -10.79 4.68 13.81
N ARG A 210 -11.30 5.69 13.10
CA ARG A 210 -12.60 5.62 12.40
C ARG A 210 -12.50 5.04 10.99
N TRP A 211 -11.30 4.89 10.44
CA TRP A 211 -11.02 4.38 9.08
C TRP A 211 -10.61 2.91 9.07
N LYS A 212 -11.41 2.05 9.74
CA LYS A 212 -11.11 0.60 9.87
C LYS A 212 -11.39 -0.24 8.62
N LYS A 213 -11.92 0.35 7.53
CA LYS A 213 -12.33 -0.38 6.31
C LYS A 213 -11.23 -0.50 5.23
N TYR A 214 -10.01 0.00 5.47
CA TYR A 214 -8.91 -0.09 4.51
C TYR A 214 -8.64 -1.50 3.94
N PRO A 215 -8.72 -2.59 4.72
CA PRO A 215 -8.50 -3.95 4.19
C PRO A 215 -9.53 -4.38 3.14
N SER A 216 -10.73 -3.79 3.14
CA SER A 216 -11.78 -4.11 2.16
C SER A 216 -11.63 -3.38 0.83
N THR A 217 -10.83 -2.31 0.77
CA THR A 217 -10.62 -1.50 -0.44
C THR A 217 -9.22 -1.66 -1.04
N HIS A 218 -8.25 -2.17 -0.27
CA HIS A 218 -6.87 -2.41 -0.71
C HIS A 218 -6.53 -3.89 -0.54
N ASP A 219 -6.91 -4.69 -1.54
CA ASP A 219 -6.68 -6.13 -1.53
C ASP A 219 -5.26 -6.47 -2.02
N PHE A 220 -4.28 -6.36 -1.11
CA PHE A 220 -2.90 -6.75 -1.40
C PHE A 220 -2.75 -8.27 -1.55
N SER A 221 -3.74 -9.08 -1.13
CA SER A 221 -3.66 -10.54 -1.24
C SER A 221 -3.64 -11.04 -2.69
N LYS A 222 -4.07 -10.19 -3.63
CA LYS A 222 -4.06 -10.46 -5.08
C LYS A 222 -2.83 -9.91 -5.81
N ARG A 223 -1.95 -9.14 -5.15
CA ARG A 223 -0.74 -8.61 -5.78
C ARG A 223 0.34 -9.68 -5.80
N THR A 224 0.78 -10.08 -6.98
CA THR A 224 1.91 -11.00 -7.14
C THR A 224 3.22 -10.31 -6.77
N PRO A 225 4.22 -11.04 -6.24
CA PRO A 225 5.57 -10.53 -6.06
C PRO A 225 6.15 -10.00 -7.35
N LYS A 226 6.80 -8.83 -7.30
CA LYS A 226 7.67 -8.45 -8.42
C LYS A 226 8.79 -9.49 -8.49
N PRO A 227 9.04 -10.14 -9.64
CA PRO A 227 10.18 -11.03 -9.76
C PRO A 227 11.44 -10.24 -9.46
N ARG A 228 12.18 -10.62 -8.42
CA ARG A 228 13.50 -10.05 -8.16
C ARG A 228 14.34 -10.30 -9.41
N LYS A 229 14.78 -9.22 -10.08
CA LYS A 229 15.84 -9.35 -11.10
C LYS A 229 16.98 -10.08 -10.41
N LYS A 230 17.42 -11.22 -10.95
CA LYS A 230 18.65 -11.88 -10.51
C LYS A 230 19.71 -10.79 -10.38
N LYS A 231 20.38 -10.71 -9.22
CA LYS A 231 21.60 -9.91 -9.09
C LYS A 231 22.45 -10.26 -10.31
N LYS A 232 22.62 -9.31 -11.22
CA LYS A 232 23.74 -9.36 -12.15
C LYS A 232 24.95 -9.07 -11.28
N ASP A 233 25.89 -10.01 -11.27
CA ASP A 233 27.27 -9.73 -10.88
C ASP A 233 27.74 -8.44 -11.55
N ASP A 234 28.47 -7.65 -10.77
CA ASP A 234 29.29 -6.49 -11.10
C ASP A 234 29.15 -5.88 -12.50
N SER A 235 28.71 -4.63 -12.56
CA SER A 235 29.18 -3.70 -13.59
C SER A 235 29.04 -2.25 -13.11
N LYS A 236 30.20 -1.70 -12.77
CA LYS A 236 30.70 -0.31 -12.80
C LYS A 236 29.76 0.84 -12.42
N GLU A 237 30.27 1.65 -11.50
CA GLU A 237 29.96 3.08 -11.34
C GLU A 237 29.79 3.75 -12.70
N ASP A 238 28.64 4.38 -12.90
CA ASP A 238 28.52 5.52 -13.80
C ASP A 238 27.90 6.65 -12.97
N ASP A 239 28.75 7.65 -12.73
CA ASP A 239 28.41 8.99 -12.30
C ASP A 239 27.32 9.61 -13.20
N ASP A 240 26.69 10.65 -12.66
CA ASP A 240 25.78 11.61 -13.30
C ASP A 240 24.30 11.22 -13.47
N LEU A 241 23.48 11.75 -12.55
CA LEU A 241 22.10 12.15 -12.87
C LEU A 241 21.99 13.68 -12.72
N PRO A 242 21.48 14.40 -13.74
CA PRO A 242 21.31 15.84 -13.69
C PRO A 242 20.03 16.25 -12.94
N PHE A 243 20.09 17.48 -12.43
CA PHE A 243 19.14 18.22 -11.57
C PHE A 243 17.65 18.04 -11.87
#